data_AF-A0A4Q0QLG8-F1
#
_entry.id   AF-A0A4Q0QLG8-F1
#
_cell.length_a   1.000
_cell.length_b   1.000
_cell.length_c   1.000
_cell.angle_alpha   90.00
_cell.angle_beta   90.00
_cell.angle_gamma   90.00
#
_symmetry.space_group_name_H-M   'P 1'
#
loop_
_entity.id
_entity.type
_entity.pdbx_description
1 polymer ?
#
loop_
_entity_poly.entity_id
_entity_poly.type
_entity_poly.pdbx_seq_one_letter_code
_entity_poly.pdbx_strand_id
1 'polypeptide(L)'
;MATARDQEGSGFANYLAKCWQAWETVLRRIAPENHAEMEERLVDEMGEEFQTRLNQRLTKEGPTGYADAERAVGSQMIAREIKTELMQWVFGTHGIEL
;
A
#
# COMPACT_ATOMS: atom_id res chain seq x y z
N MET A 1 -0.90 26.36 8.90
CA MET A 1 0.10 25.27 8.90
C MET A 1 -0.55 24.09 9.60
N ALA A 2 -0.60 22.93 8.96
CA ALA A 2 -1.08 21.71 9.63
C ALA A 2 -0.09 21.36 10.75
N THR A 3 -0.61 21.02 11.92
CA THR A 3 0.23 20.56 13.04
C THR A 3 0.59 19.08 12.85
N ALA A 4 1.60 18.62 13.59
CA ALA A 4 1.97 17.20 13.57
C ALA A 4 0.76 16.28 13.90
N ARG A 5 -0.13 16.71 14.80
CA ARG A 5 -1.37 15.99 15.13
C ARG A 5 -2.35 15.92 13.97
N ASP A 6 -2.49 17.00 13.19
CA ASP A 6 -3.38 17.00 12.03
C ASP A 6 -2.88 16.06 10.93
N GLN A 7 -1.56 15.97 10.78
CA GLN A 7 -0.91 15.10 9.79
C GLN A 7 -0.88 13.63 10.24
N GLU A 8 -0.80 13.39 11.55
CA GLU A 8 -0.93 12.07 12.15
C GLU A 8 -2.34 11.51 11.92
N GLY A 9 -3.38 12.26 12.27
CA GLY A 9 -4.77 11.80 12.13
C GLY A 9 -5.22 11.53 10.69
N SER A 10 -4.56 12.12 9.70
CA SER A 10 -4.91 11.95 8.27
C SER A 10 -3.93 11.05 7.49
N GLY A 11 -2.70 10.88 7.99
CA GLY A 11 -1.60 10.29 7.23
C GLY A 11 -0.89 9.11 7.90
N PHE A 12 -1.07 8.91 9.21
CA PHE A 12 -0.29 7.93 9.96
C PHE A 12 -0.58 6.49 9.53
N ALA A 13 -1.84 6.09 9.44
CA ALA A 13 -2.22 4.76 8.96
C ALA A 13 -1.62 4.45 7.57
N ASN A 14 -1.68 5.43 6.67
CA ASN A 14 -1.12 5.31 5.34
C ASN A 14 0.42 5.23 5.34
N TYR A 15 1.07 6.01 6.19
CA TYR A 15 2.53 5.95 6.38
C TYR A 15 2.96 4.58 6.93
N LEU A 16 2.21 4.05 7.89
CA LEU A 16 2.47 2.77 8.55
C LEU A 16 2.35 1.60 7.57
N ALA A 17 1.33 1.61 6.71
CA ALA A 17 1.14 0.61 5.67
C ALA A 17 2.15 0.73 4.51
N LYS A 18 2.56 1.96 4.14
CA LYS A 18 3.36 2.23 2.94
C LYS A 18 4.86 2.22 3.17
N CYS A 19 5.32 2.83 4.27
CA CYS A 19 6.70 3.29 4.39
C CYS A 19 7.46 2.66 5.56
N TRP A 20 6.78 2.00 6.50
CA TRP A 20 7.44 1.50 7.69
C TRP A 20 8.03 0.11 7.49
N GLN A 21 9.32 0.04 7.18
CA GLN A 21 10.06 -1.21 6.98
C GLN A 21 10.03 -2.14 8.21
N ALA A 22 9.94 -1.58 9.42
CA ALA A 22 9.80 -2.38 10.63
C ALA A 22 8.44 -3.11 10.67
N TRP A 23 7.38 -2.51 10.10
CA TRP A 23 6.06 -3.13 10.03
C TRP A 23 6.07 -4.39 9.17
N GLU A 24 6.73 -4.36 8.00
CA GLU A 24 6.90 -5.56 7.16
C GLU A 24 7.64 -6.69 7.90
N THR A 25 8.65 -6.32 8.69
CA THR A 25 9.41 -7.30 9.49
C THR A 25 8.54 -7.92 10.59
N VAL A 26 7.67 -7.14 11.22
CA VAL A 26 6.73 -7.63 12.23
C VAL A 26 5.68 -8.53 11.60
N LEU A 27 5.07 -8.11 10.48
CA LEU A 27 4.07 -8.88 9.75
C LEU A 27 4.57 -10.28 9.39
N ARG A 28 5.79 -10.39 8.87
CA ARG A 28 6.40 -11.68 8.53
C ARG A 28 6.58 -12.61 9.73
N ARG A 29 6.60 -12.08 10.96
CA ARG A 29 6.75 -12.86 12.19
C ARG A 29 5.41 -13.25 12.82
N ILE A 30 4.42 -12.35 12.80
CA ILE A 30 3.13 -12.56 13.48
C ILE A 30 2.07 -13.19 12.58
N ALA A 31 2.16 -12.97 11.27
CA ALA A 31 1.21 -13.47 10.27
C ALA A 31 1.94 -13.87 8.97
N PRO A 32 2.85 -14.86 9.02
CA PRO A 32 3.68 -15.25 7.86
C PRO A 32 2.85 -15.77 6.69
N GLU A 33 1.78 -16.53 6.96
CA GLU A 33 0.89 -17.10 5.92
C GLU A 33 0.11 -15.98 5.23
N ASN A 34 -0.50 -15.07 5.99
CA ASN A 34 -1.21 -13.92 5.44
C ASN A 34 -0.26 -12.95 4.71
N HIS A 35 0.99 -12.84 5.13
CA HIS A 35 2.00 -12.07 4.41
C HIS A 35 2.32 -12.72 3.06
N ALA A 36 2.46 -14.04 3.00
CA ALA A 36 2.71 -14.75 1.74
C ALA A 36 1.49 -14.66 0.79
N GLU A 37 0.28 -14.83 1.33
CA GLU A 37 -0.97 -14.64 0.58
C GLU A 37 -1.12 -13.20 0.07
N MET A 38 -0.70 -12.21 0.87
CA MET A 38 -0.65 -10.81 0.43
C MET A 38 0.33 -10.61 -0.73
N GLU A 39 1.52 -11.20 -0.68
CA GLU A 39 2.49 -11.12 -1.79
C GLU A 39 1.96 -11.78 -3.06
N GLU A 40 1.25 -12.91 -2.95
CA GLU A 40 0.60 -13.58 -4.09
C GLU A 40 -0.54 -12.73 -4.67
N ARG A 41 -1.43 -12.22 -3.81
CA ARG A 41 -2.50 -11.30 -4.22
C ARG A 41 -1.97 -10.03 -4.87
N LEU A 42 -0.85 -9.49 -4.40
CA LEU A 42 -0.19 -8.34 -5.02
C LEU A 42 0.25 -8.65 -6.45
N VAL A 43 0.78 -9.85 -6.70
CA VAL A 43 1.20 -10.29 -8.04
C VAL A 43 -0.01 -10.51 -8.94
N ASP A 44 -1.07 -11.12 -8.43
CA ASP A 44 -2.30 -11.38 -9.18
C ASP A 44 -3.06 -10.09 -9.54
N GLU A 45 -3.17 -9.16 -8.59
CA GLU A 45 -3.81 -7.87 -8.83
C GLU A 45 -2.98 -6.99 -9.79
N MET A 46 -1.68 -7.24 -9.96
CA MET A 46 -0.84 -6.58 -10.96
C MET A 46 -1.15 -6.98 -12.43
N GLY A 47 -2.22 -7.75 -12.67
CA GLY A 47 -2.73 -8.12 -14.00
C GLY A 47 -3.38 -6.98 -14.81
N GLU A 48 -4.22 -7.32 -15.78
CA GLU A 48 -4.76 -6.38 -16.79
C GLU A 48 -5.61 -5.23 -16.22
N GLU A 49 -6.36 -5.50 -15.15
CA GLU A 49 -7.21 -4.49 -14.49
C GLU A 49 -6.36 -3.41 -13.82
N PHE A 50 -5.22 -3.79 -13.25
CA PHE A 50 -4.25 -2.84 -12.73
C PHE A 50 -3.58 -2.03 -13.81
N GLN A 51 -3.20 -2.64 -14.93
CA GLN A 51 -2.66 -1.89 -16.08
C GLN A 51 -3.68 -0.85 -16.55
N THR A 52 -4.97 -1.18 -16.56
CA THR A 52 -6.04 -0.25 -16.93
C THR A 52 -6.17 0.90 -15.94
N ARG A 53 -6.22 0.62 -14.62
CA ARG A 53 -6.30 1.66 -13.58
C ARG A 53 -5.04 2.53 -13.51
N LEU A 54 -3.86 1.92 -13.68
CA LEU A 54 -2.56 2.57 -13.76
C LEU A 54 -2.53 3.54 -14.94
N ASN A 55 -2.94 3.10 -16.13
CA ASN A 55 -3.03 3.95 -17.31
C ASN A 55 -4.01 5.13 -17.13
N GLN A 56 -5.17 4.91 -16.49
CA GLN A 56 -6.12 5.99 -16.16
C GLN A 56 -5.51 7.02 -15.19
N ARG A 57 -4.74 6.56 -14.19
CA ARG A 57 -4.07 7.43 -13.22
C ARG A 57 -2.93 8.22 -13.86
N LEU A 58 -2.10 7.57 -14.67
CA LEU A 58 -1.01 8.19 -15.43
C LEU A 58 -1.55 9.24 -16.41
N THR A 59 -2.66 8.95 -17.08
CA THR A 59 -3.35 9.91 -17.96
C THR A 59 -3.85 11.14 -17.20
N LYS A 60 -4.24 10.98 -15.93
CA LYS A 60 -4.69 12.07 -15.05
C LYS A 60 -3.53 12.95 -14.55
N GLU A 61 -2.32 12.42 -14.45
CA GLU A 61 -1.15 13.14 -13.91
C GLU A 61 -0.24 13.79 -14.97
N GLY A 62 -0.55 13.64 -16.27
CA GLY A 62 0.16 14.31 -17.38
C GLY A 62 1.05 13.36 -18.21
N PRO A 63 1.53 13.77 -19.40
CA PRO A 63 1.93 12.85 -20.47
C PRO A 63 3.08 11.92 -20.09
N THR A 64 2.73 10.64 -19.96
CA THR A 64 3.35 9.46 -20.57
C THR A 64 4.67 9.73 -21.31
N GLY A 65 5.77 9.67 -20.57
CA GLY A 65 7.12 9.80 -21.14
C GLY A 65 8.24 9.19 -20.31
N TYR A 66 7.96 8.66 -19.12
CA TYR A 66 8.95 7.98 -18.30
C TYR A 66 8.39 6.63 -17.86
N ALA A 67 8.82 5.56 -18.51
CA ALA A 67 8.55 4.18 -18.09
C ALA A 67 8.88 3.94 -16.60
N ASP A 68 9.78 4.76 -16.03
CA ASP A 68 10.11 4.76 -14.60
C ASP A 68 9.01 5.36 -13.72
N ALA A 69 8.27 6.38 -14.20
CA ALA A 69 7.12 6.94 -13.49
C ALA A 69 5.95 5.95 -13.47
N GLU A 70 5.73 5.23 -14.57
CA GLU A 70 4.71 4.17 -14.65
C GLU A 70 5.05 3.01 -13.71
N ARG A 71 6.33 2.59 -13.68
CA ARG A 71 6.82 1.54 -12.77
C ARG A 71 6.68 1.95 -11.30
N ALA A 72 7.03 3.19 -10.96
CA ALA A 72 7.00 3.68 -9.57
C ALA A 72 5.58 3.97 -9.06
N VAL A 73 4.69 4.51 -9.91
CA VAL A 73 3.29 4.80 -9.54
C VAL A 73 2.48 3.51 -9.46
N GLY A 74 2.70 2.58 -10.39
CA GLY A 74 2.04 1.28 -10.40
C GLY A 74 2.36 0.47 -9.15
N SER A 75 3.65 0.22 -8.88
CA SER A 75 4.05 -0.63 -7.76
C SER A 75 3.60 -0.08 -6.40
N GLN A 76 3.44 1.25 -6.28
CA GLN A 76 3.02 1.90 -5.04
C GLN A 76 1.50 1.88 -4.82
N MET A 77 0.69 1.72 -5.86
CA MET A 77 -0.77 1.82 -5.75
C MET A 77 -1.40 0.54 -5.17
N ILE A 78 -1.12 -0.63 -5.75
CA ILE A 78 -1.67 -1.90 -5.25
C ILE A 78 -1.03 -2.27 -3.90
N ALA A 79 0.29 -2.07 -3.79
CA ALA A 79 0.99 -2.27 -2.52
C ALA A 79 0.33 -1.48 -1.39
N ARG A 80 -0.26 -0.31 -1.68
CA ARG A 80 -0.95 0.47 -0.66
C ARG A 80 -2.30 -0.15 -0.26
N GLU A 81 -3.14 -0.53 -1.22
CA GLU A 81 -4.49 -1.04 -0.93
C GLU A 81 -4.41 -2.36 -0.15
N ILE A 82 -3.67 -3.34 -0.65
CA ILE A 82 -3.55 -4.65 0.00
C ILE A 82 -2.80 -4.57 1.33
N LYS A 83 -1.72 -3.76 1.43
CA LYS A 83 -1.02 -3.60 2.73
C LYS A 83 -1.85 -2.86 3.77
N THR A 84 -2.74 -1.95 3.34
CA THR A 84 -3.66 -1.27 4.26
C THR A 84 -4.72 -2.24 4.79
N GLU A 85 -5.30 -3.09 3.92
CA GLU A 85 -6.24 -4.13 4.33
C GLU A 85 -5.62 -5.11 5.33
N LEU A 86 -4.41 -5.61 5.04
CA LEU A 86 -3.73 -6.53 5.95
C LEU A 86 -3.40 -5.87 7.29
N MET A 87 -2.96 -4.61 7.27
CA MET A 87 -2.68 -3.87 8.50
C MET A 87 -3.92 -3.71 9.37
N GLN A 88 -5.07 -3.37 8.76
CA GLN A 88 -6.35 -3.31 9.46
C GLN A 88 -6.78 -4.66 10.04
N TRP A 89 -6.57 -5.76 9.30
CA TRP A 89 -6.87 -7.11 9.79
C TRP A 89 -5.99 -7.51 10.97
N VAL A 90 -4.69 -7.24 10.89
CA VAL A 90 -3.74 -7.52 11.98
C VAL A 90 -4.08 -6.70 13.22
N PHE A 91 -4.43 -5.42 13.04
CA PHE A 91 -4.87 -4.56 14.14
C PHE A 91 -6.16 -5.06 14.80
N GLY A 92 -7.16 -5.45 14.00
CA GLY A 92 -8.38 -6.08 14.53
C GLY A 92 -8.09 -7.37 15.30
N THR A 93 -7.18 -8.21 14.79
CA THR A 93 -6.79 -9.47 15.43
C THR A 93 -6.06 -9.27 16.76
N HIS A 94 -5.27 -8.20 16.89
CA HIS A 94 -4.50 -7.90 18.09
C HIS A 94 -5.14 -6.84 19.00
N GLY A 95 -6.34 -6.34 18.68
CA GLY A 95 -7.04 -5.33 19.46
C GLY A 95 -6.36 -3.95 19.46
N ILE A 96 -5.72 -3.57 18.36
CA ILE A 96 -5.00 -2.30 18.20
C ILE A 96 -5.91 -1.33 17.45
N GLU A 97 -6.09 -0.11 17.97
CA GLU A 97 -6.79 1.00 17.30
C GLU A 97 -5.79 2.13 17.00
N LEU A 98 -5.95 2.78 15.84
CA LEU A 98 -5.15 3.94 15.39
C LEU A 98 -5.92 5.24 15.55
#